data_AF-A0A6A8AW66-F1
#
_entry.id   AF-A0A6A8AW66-F1
#
_cell.length_a   1.000
_cell.length_b   1.000
_cell.length_c   1.000
_cell.angle_alpha   90.00
_cell.angle_beta   90.00
_cell.angle_gamma   90.00
#
_symmetry.space_group_name_H-M   'P 1'
#
loop_
_entity.id
_entity.type
_entity.pdbx_description
1 polymer ?
#
loop_
_entity_poly.entity_id
_entity_poly.type
_entity_poly.pdbx_seq_one_letter_code
_entity_poly.pdbx_strand_id
1 'polypeptide(L)'
;MPYIKMEDRPKYEKPLSELISTLKSQPVESIDGELNYIITRILKESYPLRYFNLNRAMGVLECCKLEFYRRVAAPYEDIKIEQNGDV
;
A
#
# COMPACT_ATOMS: atom_id res chain seq x y z
N MET A 1 14.45 -0.69 -1.15
CA MET A 1 13.18 -0.31 -0.51
C MET A 1 13.44 0.65 0.63
N PRO A 2 12.74 1.79 0.72
CA PRO A 2 12.89 2.75 1.82
C PRO A 2 12.17 2.22 3.07
N TYR A 3 12.79 1.25 3.75
CA TYR A 3 12.21 0.67 4.95
C TYR A 3 12.22 1.66 6.11
N ILE A 4 11.07 1.80 6.76
CA ILE A 4 10.97 2.46 8.06
C ILE A 4 11.62 1.58 9.14
N LYS A 5 12.41 2.22 10.02
CA LYS A 5 13.05 1.54 11.16
C LYS A 5 11.99 0.97 12.11
N MET A 6 12.32 -0.12 12.81
CA MET A 6 11.34 -0.81 13.65
C MET A 6 10.85 0.05 14.81
N GLU A 7 11.76 0.81 15.42
CA GLU A 7 11.49 1.77 16.49
C GLU A 7 10.55 2.92 16.06
N ASP A 8 10.46 3.20 14.77
CA ASP A 8 9.62 4.26 14.21
C ASP A 8 8.21 3.78 13.83
N ARG A 9 7.94 2.47 13.80
CA ARG A 9 6.63 1.91 13.40
C ARG A 9 5.49 2.20 14.39
N PRO A 10 5.71 2.10 15.72
CA PRO A 10 4.62 2.21 16.70
C PRO A 10 3.77 3.48 16.58
N LYS A 11 4.33 4.59 16.09
CA LYS A 11 3.61 5.86 15.91
C LYS A 11 2.49 5.80 14.86
N TYR A 12 2.51 4.79 13.98
CA TYR A 12 1.49 4.61 12.94
C TYR A 12 0.49 3.49 13.24
N GLU A 13 0.77 2.60 14.20
CA GLU A 13 -0.04 1.41 14.46
C GLU A 13 -1.50 1.73 14.79
N LYS A 14 -1.74 2.65 15.72
CA LYS A 14 -3.11 3.02 16.12
C LYS A 14 -3.87 3.70 14.97
N PRO A 15 -3.37 4.78 14.33
CA PRO A 15 -4.06 5.39 13.19
C PRO A 15 -4.29 4.43 12.03
N LEU A 16 -3.33 3.54 11.73
CA LEU A 16 -3.48 2.54 10.68
C LEU A 16 -4.56 1.52 11.04
N SER A 17 -4.58 1.03 12.29
CA SER A 17 -5.60 0.08 12.73
C SER A 17 -7.01 0.66 12.64
N GLU A 18 -7.19 1.93 13.01
CA GLU A 18 -8.47 2.64 12.90
C GLU A 18 -8.89 2.76 11.42
N LEU A 19 -7.98 3.22 10.55
CA LEU A 19 -8.25 3.35 9.11
C LEU A 19 -8.58 2.01 8.45
N ILE A 20 -7.83 0.95 8.76
CA ILE A 20 -8.08 -0.41 8.26
C ILE A 20 -9.45 -0.90 8.72
N SER A 21 -9.84 -0.61 9.97
CA SER A 21 -11.17 -0.98 10.47
C SER A 21 -12.27 -0.26 9.71
N THR A 22 -12.08 1.02 9.36
CA THR A 22 -13.04 1.77 8.54
C THR A 22 -13.14 1.20 7.14
N LEU A 23 -12.02 0.88 6.48
CA LEU A 23 -12.03 0.26 5.16
C LEU A 23 -12.77 -1.09 5.18
N LYS A 24 -12.50 -1.93 6.19
CA LYS A 24 -13.15 -3.25 6.33
C LYS A 24 -14.66 -3.19 6.55
N SER A 25 -15.21 -2.04 6.97
CA SER A 25 -16.67 -1.89 7.14
C SER A 25 -17.38 -1.47 5.85
N GLN A 26 -16.64 -1.21 4.77
CA GLN A 26 -17.20 -0.81 3.48
C GLN A 26 -17.39 -2.01 2.55
N PRO A 27 -18.30 -1.92 1.57
CA PRO A 27 -18.40 -2.91 0.50
C PRO A 27 -17.06 -3.08 -0.22
N VAL A 28 -16.71 -4.30 -0.61
CA VAL A 28 -15.43 -4.59 -1.28
C VAL A 28 -15.28 -3.78 -2.57
N GLU A 29 -16.40 -3.53 -3.26
CA GLU A 29 -16.47 -2.78 -4.51
C GLU A 29 -16.15 -1.28 -4.34
N SER A 30 -16.24 -0.72 -3.14
CA SER A 30 -15.88 0.69 -2.88
C SER A 30 -14.42 0.88 -2.46
N ILE A 31 -13.75 -0.19 -2.01
CA ILE A 31 -12.40 -0.15 -1.47
C ILE A 31 -11.40 0.45 -2.45
N ASP A 32 -11.56 0.18 -3.75
CA ASP A 32 -10.66 0.70 -4.80
C ASP A 32 -10.66 2.24 -4.83
N GLY A 33 -11.85 2.85 -4.76
CA GLY A 33 -12.01 4.30 -4.75
C GLY A 33 -11.49 4.93 -3.45
N GLU A 34 -11.75 4.28 -2.32
CA GLU A 34 -11.28 4.74 -1.01
C GLU A 34 -9.76 4.71 -0.89
N LEU A 35 -9.13 3.60 -1.29
CA LEU A 35 -7.67 3.48 -1.30
C LEU A 35 -7.04 4.50 -2.25
N ASN A 36 -7.61 4.70 -3.44
CA ASN A 36 -7.13 5.72 -4.37
C ASN A 36 -7.13 7.11 -3.73
N TYR A 37 -8.24 7.49 -3.08
CA TYR A 37 -8.37 8.76 -2.39
C TYR A 37 -7.36 8.91 -1.25
N ILE A 38 -7.28 7.92 -0.36
CA ILE A 38 -6.42 7.92 0.83
C ILE A 38 -4.95 8.05 0.43
N ILE A 39 -4.48 7.21 -0.50
CA ILE A 39 -3.08 7.18 -0.93
C ILE A 39 -2.74 8.51 -1.62
N THR A 40 -3.60 9.00 -2.51
CA THR A 40 -3.40 10.28 -3.20
C THR A 40 -3.34 11.45 -2.22
N ARG A 41 -4.25 11.48 -1.22
CA ARG A 41 -4.27 12.52 -0.18
C ARG A 41 -3.01 12.49 0.67
N ILE A 42 -2.56 11.32 1.13
CA ILE A 42 -1.31 11.16 1.90
C ILE A 42 -0.14 11.73 1.12
N LEU A 43 0.03 11.37 -0.16
CA LEU A 43 1.17 11.84 -0.95
C LEU A 43 1.09 13.34 -1.24
N LYS A 44 -0.10 13.85 -1.56
CA LYS A 44 -0.33 15.28 -1.82
C LYS A 44 0.02 16.14 -0.60
N GLU A 45 -0.24 15.66 0.60
CA GLU A 45 -0.05 16.43 1.83
C GLU A 45 1.30 16.18 2.52
N SER A 46 1.97 15.06 2.22
CA SER A 46 3.28 14.74 2.81
C SER A 46 4.45 15.45 2.12
N TYR A 47 4.25 15.94 0.89
CA TYR A 47 5.31 16.50 0.07
C TYR A 47 5.00 17.93 -0.39
N PRO A 48 5.96 18.88 -0.31
CA PRO A 48 5.80 20.19 -0.93
C PRO A 48 5.60 20.08 -2.45
N LEU A 49 4.71 20.89 -3.02
CA LEU A 49 4.35 20.85 -4.44
C LEU A 49 5.50 21.35 -5.34
N ARG A 50 6.38 20.42 -5.71
CA ARG A 50 7.47 20.61 -6.68
C ARG A 50 7.72 19.31 -7.42
N TYR A 51 8.10 19.40 -8.70
CA TYR A 51 8.33 18.22 -9.54
C TYR A 51 9.29 17.20 -8.91
N PHE A 52 10.36 17.68 -8.28
CA PHE A 52 11.29 16.81 -7.54
C PHE A 52 10.58 15.91 -6.52
N ASN A 53 9.65 16.46 -5.73
CA ASN A 53 8.94 15.66 -4.73
C ASN A 53 7.85 14.78 -5.36
N LEU A 54 7.20 15.23 -6.43
CA LEU A 54 6.26 14.40 -7.20
C LEU A 54 6.97 13.16 -7.75
N ASN A 55 8.16 13.33 -8.33
CA ASN A 55 8.97 12.21 -8.82
C ASN A 55 9.36 11.24 -7.69
N ARG A 56 9.71 11.77 -6.50
CA ARG A 56 9.97 10.93 -5.32
C ARG A 56 8.73 10.16 -4.86
N ALA A 57 7.56 10.81 -4.81
CA ALA A 57 6.30 10.17 -4.46
C ALA A 57 5.96 9.03 -5.43
N MET A 58 6.14 9.24 -6.74
CA MET A 58 6.00 8.20 -7.76
C MET A 58 6.96 7.03 -7.54
N GLY A 59 8.23 7.31 -7.20
CA GLY A 59 9.21 6.27 -6.89
C GLY A 59 8.83 5.44 -5.66
N VAL A 60 8.26 6.06 -4.62
CA VAL A 60 7.76 5.35 -3.43
C VAL A 60 6.55 4.48 -3.78
N LEU A 61 5.61 5.00 -4.56
CA LEU A 61 4.45 4.22 -5.02
C LEU A 61 4.87 2.98 -5.82
N GLU A 62 5.82 3.13 -6.75
CA GLU A 62 6.34 2.00 -7.53
C GLU A 62 6.97 0.94 -6.63
N CYS A 63 7.76 1.38 -5.66
CA CYS A 63 8.34 0.53 -4.64
C CYS A 63 7.27 -0.23 -3.84
N CYS A 64 6.21 0.44 -3.39
CA CYS A 64 5.10 -0.20 -2.65
C CYS A 64 4.38 -1.26 -3.51
N LYS A 65 4.11 -0.97 -4.79
CA LYS A 65 3.49 -1.91 -5.74
C LYS A 65 4.34 -3.17 -5.91
N LEU A 66 5.63 -3.01 -6.15
CA LEU A 66 6.57 -4.13 -6.33
C LEU A 66 6.70 -4.97 -5.05
N GLU A 67 6.72 -4.32 -3.87
CA GLU A 67 6.76 -5.04 -2.59
C GLU A 67 5.47 -5.82 -2.32
N PHE A 68 4.30 -5.23 -2.58
CA PHE A 68 3.02 -5.93 -2.46
C PHE A 68 2.98 -7.15 -3.37
N TYR A 69 3.37 -7.00 -4.65
CA TYR A 69 3.43 -8.11 -5.58
C TYR A 69 4.36 -9.22 -5.06
N ARG A 70 5.60 -8.89 -4.71
CA ARG A 70 6.60 -9.87 -4.28
C ARG A 70 6.27 -10.56 -2.95
N ARG A 71 5.64 -9.86 -2.00
CA ARG A 71 5.47 -10.34 -0.62
C ARG A 71 4.06 -10.86 -0.34
N VAL A 72 3.08 -10.51 -1.16
CA VAL A 72 1.67 -10.89 -0.98
C VAL A 72 1.14 -11.65 -2.18
N ALA A 73 1.24 -11.09 -3.39
CA ALA A 73 0.67 -11.72 -4.58
C ALA A 73 1.43 -12.99 -4.98
N ALA A 74 2.76 -12.94 -5.10
CA ALA A 74 3.56 -14.08 -5.53
C ALA A 74 3.39 -15.33 -4.65
N PRO A 75 3.43 -15.25 -3.29
CA PRO A 75 3.13 -16.41 -2.45
C PRO A 75 1.70 -16.97 -2.62
N TYR A 76 0.73 -16.10 -2.94
CA TYR A 76 -0.63 -16.55 -3.23
C TYR A 76 -0.73 -17.22 -4.62
N GLU A 77 0.04 -16.74 -5.60
CA GLU A 77 0.18 -17.36 -6.92
C GLU A 77 0.81 -18.75 -6.79
N ASP A 78 1.85 -18.93 -5.97
CA ASP A 78 2.45 -20.25 -5.68
C ASP A 78 1.39 -21.24 -5.16
N ILE A 79 0.55 -20.80 -4.22
CA ILE A 79 -0.58 -21.61 -3.70
C ILE A 79 -1.56 -21.97 -4.82
N LYS A 80 -1.79 -21.06 -5.77
CA LYS A 80 -2.71 -21.30 -6.89
C LYS A 80 -2.12 -22.25 -7.93
N ILE A 81 -0.80 -22.21 -8.13
CA ILE A 81 -0.08 -23.17 -8.98
C ILE A 81 -0.21 -24.59 -8.40
N GLU A 82 -0.03 -24.75 -7.09
CA GLU A 82 -0.23 -26.05 -6.43
C GLU A 82 -1.68 -26.57 -6.56
N GLN A 83 -2.67 -25.67 -6.49
CA GLN A 83 -4.09 -26.03 -6.52
C GLN A 83 -4.62 -26.32 -7.93
N ASN A 84 -4.20 -25.55 -8.93
CA ASN A 84 -4.83 -25.52 -10.25
C ASN A 84 -3.89 -25.94 -11.39
N GLY A 85 -2.61 -26.21 -11.08
CA GLY A 85 -1.55 -26.33 -12.06
C GLY A 85 -0.92 -24.98 -12.38
N ASP A 86 0.32 -25.02 -12.86
CA ASP A 86 0.95 -23.86 -13.46
C ASP A 86 0.28 -23.54 -14.82
N VAL A 87 0.49 -22.32 -15.31
CA VAL A 87 -0.05 -21.83 -16.60
C VAL A 87 0.24 -22.80 -17.73
#